data_AF-A0AAU9XMQ2-F1
#
_entry.id   AF-A0AAU9XMQ2-F1
#
_cell.length_a   1.000
_cell.length_b   1.000
_cell.length_c   1.000
_cell.angle_alpha   90.00
_cell.angle_beta   90.00
_cell.angle_gamma   90.00
#
_symmetry.space_group_name_H-M   'P 1'
#
loop_
_entity.id
_entity.type
_entity.pdbx_description
1 polymer ?
#
loop_
_entity_poly.entity_id
_entity_poly.type
_entity_poly.pdbx_seq_one_letter_code
_entity_poly.pdbx_strand_id
1 'polypeptide(L)'
;MTDYRNSKLIERYEDVVFELETALQSNYANNQIKTNYRFVVDNSGESTPFDWYNARFNVTFVLKKAIAGHQGANIAVGDNNGIVNSSFALIKKLNVKMNGVDVYDCSEANQATNIKNLLEYSQGYSKSQGTNEFFFIDTTRTAAEADNSGFLVRKTLLSGDLGMNAEIPLNRYGFFRSLLGELLPNSRIEIKIELESDADLVWHADAANDCRVVLTTFQLIVPRIIFNSDGKALYMSKYLDTRKWTYLRELVERSNSTREQAGSFRISTAINKPRHVFVFIINDENVEEQSRNKFLYNTFAVANNRRMNNCYLQVGNGKEYPEVHYTPREEPTRVFRDVLNYFHANNDYAGDTLLNRANFKTVIIRLTNDALRGNDTLNVPAMVKKRLEKNRKENKGMDIKLSKTNIRKQVGGGWLSSALALGRALAPTIGKTLGLSALSGLASEGVSQIVKKIAGKGQTGGFLIPQNKIDKLIANKHLLSAKQKRDILEALQSGSGVVVKPTKTQSGGFLGTLLASIGIPLVLKALTGRGLHVEQSRPRRSIPVYVP
;
A
#
# COMPACT_ATOMS: atom_id res chain seq x y z
N MET A 1 -11.88 -18.71 10.51
CA MET A 1 -10.71 -19.00 9.68
C MET A 1 -9.61 -19.41 10.63
N THR A 2 -8.99 -20.57 10.43
CA THR A 2 -7.94 -21.06 11.33
C THR A 2 -6.65 -20.37 10.98
N ASP A 3 -6.06 -19.64 11.93
CA ASP A 3 -4.78 -18.98 11.71
C ASP A 3 -3.62 -19.94 12.01
N TYR A 4 -3.15 -20.65 10.99
CA TYR A 4 -2.01 -21.56 11.10
C TYR A 4 -0.69 -20.83 11.39
N ARG A 5 -0.63 -19.51 11.17
CA ARG A 5 0.56 -18.68 11.37
C ARG A 5 0.62 -18.04 12.75
N ASN A 6 -0.27 -18.46 13.65
CA ASN A 6 -0.28 -18.02 15.02
C ASN A 6 1.00 -18.48 15.74
N SER A 7 1.73 -17.54 16.33
CA SER A 7 2.98 -17.81 17.05
C SER A 7 2.83 -18.79 18.22
N LYS A 8 1.60 -19.03 18.71
CA LYS A 8 1.32 -20.04 19.75
C LYS A 8 1.29 -21.48 19.22
N LEU A 9 1.16 -21.67 17.91
CA LEU A 9 1.07 -22.99 17.26
C LEU A 9 2.40 -23.40 16.60
N ILE A 10 3.31 -22.44 16.43
CA ILE A 10 4.56 -22.61 15.69
C ILE A 10 5.71 -22.72 16.68
N GLU A 11 6.53 -23.75 16.49
CA GLU A 11 7.81 -23.90 17.18
C GLU A 11 8.88 -23.03 16.50
N ARG A 12 9.02 -23.15 15.18
CA ARG A 12 9.93 -22.33 14.37
C ARG A 12 9.58 -22.34 12.88
N TYR A 13 10.22 -21.44 12.14
CA TYR A 13 10.29 -21.47 10.69
C TYR A 13 11.68 -21.93 10.24
N GLU A 14 11.72 -22.66 9.12
CA GLU A 14 12.95 -23.07 8.45
C GLU A 14 12.89 -22.62 6.99
N ASP A 15 13.79 -21.74 6.56
CA ASP A 15 13.86 -21.30 5.17
C ASP A 15 14.48 -22.40 4.30
N VAL A 16 13.71 -22.92 3.35
CA VAL A 16 14.20 -23.88 2.36
C VAL A 16 14.46 -23.15 1.05
N VAL A 17 15.69 -23.30 0.54
CA VAL A 17 16.14 -22.63 -0.68
C VAL A 17 16.07 -23.61 -1.86
N PHE A 18 15.46 -23.16 -2.95
CA PHE A 18 15.35 -23.88 -4.22
C PHE A 18 16.06 -23.09 -5.31
N GLU A 19 16.89 -23.80 -6.08
CA GLU A 19 17.58 -23.26 -7.23
C GLU A 19 16.76 -23.41 -8.50
N LEU A 20 17.09 -22.60 -9.51
CA LEU A 20 16.54 -22.76 -10.85
C LEU A 20 16.95 -24.13 -11.43
N GLU A 21 16.02 -24.77 -12.13
CA GLU A 21 16.31 -26.03 -12.83
C GLU A 21 17.38 -25.85 -13.92
N THR A 22 17.32 -24.72 -14.62
CA THR A 22 18.38 -24.28 -15.53
C THR A 22 19.14 -23.13 -14.87
N ALA A 23 20.43 -23.36 -14.58
CA ALA A 23 21.28 -22.37 -13.95
C ALA A 23 21.37 -21.06 -14.75
N LEU A 24 21.51 -19.94 -14.04
CA LEU A 24 21.72 -18.64 -14.67
C LEU A 24 23.04 -18.63 -15.46
N GLN A 25 22.98 -18.11 -16.68
CA GLN A 25 24.17 -17.81 -17.47
C GLN A 25 24.52 -16.33 -17.31
N SER A 26 25.34 -16.03 -16.31
CA SER A 26 25.81 -14.67 -16.01
C SER A 26 26.89 -14.26 -16.99
N ASN A 27 26.50 -13.81 -18.18
CA ASN A 27 27.42 -13.18 -19.13
C ASN A 27 27.26 -11.66 -19.06
N TYR A 28 28.31 -10.96 -18.65
CA TYR A 28 28.27 -9.49 -18.56
C TYR A 28 28.38 -8.83 -19.94
N ALA A 29 29.07 -9.45 -20.89
CA ALA A 29 29.32 -8.89 -22.23
C ALA A 29 28.19 -9.19 -23.23
N ASN A 30 27.41 -10.26 -23.02
CA ASN A 30 26.30 -10.67 -23.88
C ASN A 30 24.95 -10.55 -23.18
N ASN A 31 23.85 -10.64 -23.94
CA ASN A 31 22.51 -10.63 -23.37
C ASN A 31 22.28 -11.92 -22.58
N GLN A 32 21.89 -11.78 -21.32
CA GLN A 32 21.44 -12.91 -20.52
C GLN A 32 20.12 -13.42 -21.10
N ILE A 33 19.96 -14.74 -21.20
CA ILE A 33 18.69 -15.36 -21.58
C ILE A 33 17.64 -14.95 -20.55
N LYS A 34 16.51 -14.38 -20.99
CA LYS A 34 15.46 -13.88 -20.08
C LYS A 34 14.25 -14.81 -19.99
N THR A 35 14.24 -15.94 -20.68
CA THR A 35 13.08 -16.81 -20.84
C THR A 35 13.32 -18.21 -20.25
N ASN A 36 12.22 -18.95 -20.05
CA ASN A 36 12.23 -20.37 -19.66
C ASN A 36 12.83 -20.68 -18.27
N TYR A 37 12.84 -19.73 -17.34
CA TYR A 37 13.24 -20.01 -15.97
C TYR A 37 12.14 -20.79 -15.24
N ARG A 38 12.54 -21.83 -14.51
CA ARG A 38 11.61 -22.70 -13.78
C ARG A 38 12.17 -23.11 -12.42
N PHE A 39 11.31 -23.02 -11.40
CA PHE A 39 11.48 -23.70 -10.12
C PHE A 39 10.50 -24.87 -10.04
N VAL A 40 10.96 -26.01 -9.55
CA VAL A 40 10.13 -27.18 -9.26
C VAL A 40 10.31 -27.53 -7.80
N VAL A 41 9.22 -27.45 -7.05
CA VAL A 41 9.17 -27.81 -5.63
C VAL A 41 8.23 -28.98 -5.49
N ASP A 42 8.75 -30.13 -5.06
CA ASP A 42 7.94 -31.29 -4.76
C ASP A 42 8.04 -31.60 -3.27
N ASN A 43 6.94 -31.36 -2.54
CA ASN A 43 6.85 -31.65 -1.12
C ASN A 43 5.80 -32.72 -0.80
N SER A 44 5.36 -33.52 -1.78
CA SER A 44 4.31 -34.52 -1.59
C SER A 44 4.64 -35.57 -0.52
N GLY A 45 5.93 -35.84 -0.29
CA GLY A 45 6.41 -36.78 0.73
C GLY A 45 6.71 -36.16 2.10
N GLU A 46 6.58 -34.84 2.24
CA GLU A 46 6.96 -34.13 3.47
C GLU A 46 5.87 -34.24 4.55
N SER A 47 6.26 -34.15 5.82
CA SER A 47 5.32 -34.18 6.95
C SER A 47 4.92 -32.79 7.46
N THR A 48 5.64 -31.75 7.03
CA THR A 48 5.46 -30.35 7.44
C THR A 48 5.09 -29.50 6.24
N PRO A 49 4.11 -28.58 6.37
CA PRO A 49 3.69 -27.74 5.26
C PRO A 49 4.68 -26.61 4.97
N PHE A 50 4.65 -26.16 3.72
CA PHE A 50 5.31 -24.94 3.29
C PHE A 50 4.39 -23.71 3.43
N ASP A 51 4.97 -22.62 3.90
CA ASP A 51 4.35 -21.31 4.02
C ASP A 51 4.51 -20.50 2.72
N TRP A 52 3.74 -20.89 1.71
CA TRP A 52 3.71 -20.22 0.41
C TRP A 52 3.25 -18.76 0.45
N TYR A 53 2.62 -18.30 1.55
CA TYR A 53 2.30 -16.88 1.73
C TYR A 53 3.54 -16.05 2.07
N ASN A 54 4.48 -16.61 2.85
CA ASN A 54 5.74 -15.95 3.20
C ASN A 54 6.91 -16.34 2.29
N ALA A 55 6.64 -17.12 1.24
CA ALA A 55 7.61 -17.45 0.21
C ALA A 55 8.03 -16.21 -0.59
N ARG A 56 9.29 -16.19 -1.02
CA ARG A 56 9.90 -15.05 -1.71
C ARG A 56 10.96 -15.51 -2.70
N PHE A 57 11.17 -14.74 -3.75
CA PHE A 57 12.40 -14.87 -4.53
C PHE A 57 13.49 -14.04 -3.90
N ASN A 58 14.69 -14.60 -3.85
CA ASN A 58 15.91 -13.90 -3.54
C ASN A 58 16.68 -13.68 -4.85
N VAL A 59 16.86 -12.42 -5.25
CA VAL A 59 17.51 -12.06 -6.51
C VAL A 59 18.70 -11.16 -6.24
N THR A 60 19.82 -11.46 -6.91
CA THR A 60 20.97 -10.56 -6.95
C THR A 60 21.22 -10.17 -8.40
N PHE A 61 21.35 -8.88 -8.66
CA PHE A 61 21.56 -8.37 -10.01
C PHE A 61 22.54 -7.19 -10.03
N VAL A 62 23.17 -7.01 -11.18
CA VAL A 62 24.09 -5.90 -11.47
C VAL A 62 23.64 -5.19 -12.74
N LEU A 63 23.98 -3.91 -12.85
CA LEU A 63 23.83 -3.14 -14.08
C LEU A 63 25.17 -3.09 -14.81
N LYS A 64 25.16 -3.39 -16.12
CA LYS A 64 26.37 -3.43 -16.96
C LYS A 64 26.14 -2.64 -18.24
N LYS A 65 27.20 -2.04 -18.78
CA LYS A 65 27.12 -1.32 -20.06
C LYS A 65 26.83 -2.30 -21.20
N ALA A 66 25.92 -1.91 -22.09
CA ALA A 66 25.55 -2.70 -23.26
C ALA A 66 26.21 -2.20 -24.56
N ILE A 67 26.81 -1.00 -24.53
CA ILE A 67 27.38 -0.33 -25.71
C ILE A 67 28.64 -1.02 -26.24
N ALA A 68 28.81 -0.99 -27.57
CA ALA A 68 29.97 -1.53 -28.26
C ALA A 68 31.29 -0.96 -27.72
N GLY A 69 32.28 -1.83 -27.52
CA GLY A 69 33.60 -1.46 -26.99
C GLY A 69 33.66 -1.32 -25.47
N HIS A 70 32.51 -1.32 -24.78
CA HIS A 70 32.43 -1.30 -23.32
C HIS A 70 31.46 -2.37 -22.79
N GLN A 71 31.15 -3.40 -23.58
CA GLN A 71 30.21 -4.43 -23.16
C GLN A 71 30.67 -5.11 -21.87
N GLY A 72 29.78 -5.18 -20.88
CA GLY A 72 30.09 -5.77 -19.58
C GLY A 72 30.92 -4.89 -18.66
N ALA A 73 31.26 -3.66 -19.07
CA ALA A 73 31.88 -2.70 -18.17
C ALA A 73 30.91 -2.26 -17.06
N ASN A 74 31.50 -1.81 -15.96
CA ASN A 74 30.77 -1.28 -14.81
C ASN A 74 30.18 0.10 -15.14
N ILE A 75 29.05 0.41 -14.48
CA ILE A 75 28.45 1.74 -14.52
C ILE A 75 29.26 2.66 -13.61
N ALA A 76 29.77 3.76 -14.17
CA ALA A 76 30.51 4.74 -13.40
C ALA A 76 29.55 5.54 -12.49
N VAL A 77 30.07 6.12 -11.41
CA VAL A 77 29.24 6.92 -10.48
C VAL A 77 28.56 8.10 -11.18
N GLY A 78 29.18 8.67 -12.22
CA GLY A 78 28.61 9.76 -13.02
C GLY A 78 27.66 9.32 -14.13
N ASP A 79 27.51 8.03 -14.39
CA ASP A 79 26.61 7.52 -15.44
C ASP A 79 25.16 7.56 -14.94
N ASN A 80 24.28 8.28 -15.64
CA ASN A 80 22.88 8.44 -15.27
C ASN A 80 22.02 7.24 -15.67
N ASN A 81 22.34 6.07 -15.11
CA ASN A 81 21.67 4.80 -15.40
C ASN A 81 21.14 4.15 -14.11
N GLY A 82 19.98 3.52 -14.18
CA GLY A 82 19.38 2.75 -13.11
C GLY A 82 18.35 1.77 -13.65
N ILE A 83 17.58 1.15 -12.75
CA ILE A 83 16.41 0.35 -13.13
C ILE A 83 15.12 1.07 -12.77
N VAL A 84 14.02 0.68 -13.42
CA VAL A 84 12.69 1.24 -13.14
C VAL A 84 12.12 0.72 -11.82
N ASN A 85 11.56 1.62 -11.01
CA ASN A 85 10.77 1.42 -9.79
C ASN A 85 11.29 0.44 -8.72
N SER A 86 11.32 -0.88 -8.98
CA SER A 86 11.60 -1.93 -7.98
C SER A 86 12.03 -3.27 -8.58
N SER A 87 12.45 -4.22 -7.74
CA SER A 87 12.80 -5.58 -8.16
C SER A 87 11.63 -6.33 -8.83
N PHE A 88 10.38 -5.98 -8.52
CA PHE A 88 9.21 -6.56 -9.20
C PHE A 88 9.17 -6.29 -10.70
N ALA A 89 9.86 -5.24 -11.19
CA ALA A 89 9.97 -4.95 -12.61
C ALA A 89 10.68 -6.07 -13.38
N LEU A 90 11.52 -6.87 -12.70
CA LEU A 90 12.29 -7.96 -13.29
C LEU A 90 11.41 -9.08 -13.84
N ILE A 91 10.23 -9.31 -13.26
CA ILE A 91 9.37 -10.46 -13.61
C ILE A 91 8.26 -9.99 -14.56
N LYS A 92 8.46 -10.22 -15.85
CA LYS A 92 7.44 -9.95 -16.87
C LYS A 92 6.28 -10.91 -16.74
N LYS A 93 6.56 -12.21 -16.74
CA LYS A 93 5.53 -13.25 -16.68
C LYS A 93 5.78 -14.23 -15.55
N LEU A 94 4.69 -14.61 -14.90
CA LEU A 94 4.68 -15.62 -13.85
C LEU A 94 3.53 -16.61 -14.10
N ASN A 95 3.88 -17.88 -14.20
CA ASN A 95 2.94 -18.99 -14.29
C ASN A 95 3.21 -19.97 -13.15
N VAL A 96 2.15 -20.45 -12.49
CA VAL A 96 2.25 -21.41 -11.40
C VAL A 96 1.35 -22.59 -11.72
N LYS A 97 1.94 -23.78 -11.71
CA LYS A 97 1.23 -25.05 -11.80
C LYS A 97 1.28 -25.77 -10.46
N MET A 98 0.16 -26.32 -10.05
CA MET A 98 0.06 -27.21 -8.89
C MET A 98 -0.42 -28.56 -9.39
N ASN A 99 0.38 -29.61 -9.18
CA ASN A 99 0.12 -30.96 -9.69
C ASN A 99 -0.23 -30.98 -11.20
N GLY A 100 0.48 -30.18 -11.99
CA GLY A 100 0.28 -30.05 -13.43
C GLY A 100 -0.85 -29.12 -13.88
N VAL A 101 -1.68 -28.61 -12.96
CA VAL A 101 -2.80 -27.72 -13.27
C VAL A 101 -2.40 -26.25 -13.09
N ASP A 102 -2.69 -25.40 -14.07
CA ASP A 102 -2.44 -23.96 -14.03
C ASP A 102 -3.35 -23.27 -12.98
N VAL A 103 -2.74 -22.88 -11.86
CA VAL A 103 -3.43 -22.15 -10.77
C VAL A 103 -3.21 -20.65 -10.86
N TYR A 104 -2.12 -20.21 -11.50
CA TYR A 104 -1.84 -18.80 -11.73
C TYR A 104 -1.16 -18.62 -13.09
N ASP A 105 -1.57 -17.60 -13.83
CA ASP A 105 -0.94 -17.23 -15.09
C ASP A 105 -1.18 -15.74 -15.32
N CYS A 106 -0.08 -14.97 -15.42
CA CYS A 106 -0.11 -13.54 -15.63
C CYS A 106 1.07 -13.12 -16.52
N SER A 107 0.77 -12.70 -17.75
CA SER A 107 1.76 -12.35 -18.78
C SER A 107 2.46 -11.00 -18.57
N GLU A 108 1.87 -10.10 -17.80
CA GLU A 108 2.40 -8.76 -17.47
C GLU A 108 2.33 -8.58 -15.94
N ALA A 109 2.96 -9.52 -15.23
CA ALA A 109 2.97 -9.62 -13.79
C ALA A 109 3.60 -8.38 -13.14
N ASN A 110 4.65 -7.80 -13.74
CA ASN A 110 5.28 -6.56 -13.31
C ASN A 110 4.33 -5.35 -13.32
N GLN A 111 3.43 -5.23 -14.30
CA GLN A 111 2.42 -4.16 -14.32
C GLN A 111 1.41 -4.35 -13.18
N ALA A 112 0.93 -5.57 -12.98
CA ALA A 112 -0.01 -5.87 -11.91
C ALA A 112 0.58 -5.58 -10.51
N THR A 113 1.83 -6.00 -10.26
CA THR A 113 2.51 -5.74 -8.99
C THR A 113 2.85 -4.28 -8.80
N ASN A 114 3.33 -3.58 -9.84
CA ASN A 114 3.63 -2.15 -9.76
C ASN A 114 2.40 -1.33 -9.35
N ILE A 115 1.23 -1.60 -9.96
CA ILE A 115 -0.03 -0.96 -9.59
C ILE A 115 -0.39 -1.23 -8.14
N LYS A 116 -0.33 -2.49 -7.71
CA LYS A 116 -0.62 -2.83 -6.32
C LYS A 116 0.35 -2.17 -5.35
N ASN A 117 1.64 -2.08 -5.68
CA ASN A 117 2.65 -1.47 -4.81
C ASN A 117 2.35 0.03 -4.65
N LEU A 118 2.04 0.74 -5.74
CA LEU A 118 1.63 2.14 -5.69
C LEU A 118 0.34 2.37 -4.89
N LEU A 119 -0.63 1.46 -4.99
CA LEU A 119 -1.94 1.62 -4.35
C LEU A 119 -1.97 1.15 -2.89
N GLU A 120 -1.24 0.10 -2.54
CA GLU A 120 -1.37 -0.60 -1.26
C GLU A 120 -0.23 -0.30 -0.28
N TYR A 121 0.94 0.16 -0.75
CA TYR A 121 2.03 0.48 0.17
C TYR A 121 1.73 1.75 0.95
N SER A 122 2.09 1.71 2.22
CA SER A 122 2.16 2.90 3.06
C SER A 122 3.52 3.55 2.91
N GLN A 123 3.59 4.85 3.23
CA GLN A 123 4.87 5.56 3.24
C GLN A 123 5.85 4.96 4.27
N GLY A 124 5.35 4.44 5.40
CA GLY A 124 6.16 3.75 6.40
C GLY A 124 6.72 2.42 5.88
N TYR A 125 5.88 1.63 5.20
CA TYR A 125 6.32 0.36 4.59
C TYR A 125 7.38 0.60 3.51
N SER A 126 7.15 1.56 2.60
CA SER A 126 8.08 1.84 1.50
C SER A 126 9.46 2.29 2.00
N LYS A 127 9.52 3.02 3.11
CA LYS A 127 10.77 3.48 3.74
C LYS A 127 11.44 2.45 4.65
N SER A 128 10.80 1.29 4.87
CA SER A 128 11.32 0.20 5.68
C SER A 128 11.39 -1.09 4.86
N GLN A 129 10.37 -1.95 4.93
CA GLN A 129 10.36 -3.25 4.23
C GLN A 129 10.51 -3.11 2.71
N GLY A 130 9.92 -2.06 2.12
CA GLY A 130 10.03 -1.81 0.68
C GLY A 130 11.47 -1.60 0.19
N THR A 131 12.41 -1.21 1.06
CA THR A 131 13.81 -1.06 0.64
C THR A 131 14.48 -2.42 0.36
N ASN A 132 14.06 -3.48 1.06
CA ASN A 132 14.53 -4.86 0.78
C ASN A 132 13.98 -5.37 -0.55
N GLU A 133 12.84 -4.84 -1.00
CA GLU A 133 12.25 -5.11 -2.31
C GLU A 133 12.80 -4.18 -3.41
N PHE A 134 13.84 -3.40 -3.08
CA PHE A 134 14.42 -2.38 -3.95
C PHE A 134 13.38 -1.35 -4.46
N PHE A 135 12.30 -1.14 -3.71
CA PHE A 135 11.20 -0.26 -4.11
C PHE A 135 11.45 1.19 -3.71
N PHE A 136 11.65 2.03 -4.72
CA PHE A 136 11.80 3.47 -4.54
C PHE A 136 10.88 4.21 -5.52
N ILE A 137 10.03 5.10 -5.00
CA ILE A 137 9.09 5.85 -5.85
C ILE A 137 9.79 7.01 -6.54
N ASP A 138 9.55 7.15 -7.84
CA ASP A 138 10.07 8.27 -8.61
C ASP A 138 9.27 9.55 -8.33
N THR A 139 9.98 10.68 -8.17
CA THR A 139 9.36 11.99 -7.90
C THR A 139 9.14 12.83 -9.14
N THR A 140 9.77 12.47 -10.27
CA THR A 140 9.60 13.13 -11.57
C THR A 140 9.54 12.12 -12.71
N ARG A 141 9.26 12.61 -13.94
CA ARG A 141 9.22 11.79 -15.15
C ARG A 141 10.57 11.68 -15.87
N THR A 142 11.64 12.18 -15.28
CA THR A 142 12.97 12.22 -15.89
C THR A 142 13.97 11.43 -15.04
N ALA A 143 14.92 10.78 -15.70
CA ALA A 143 16.06 10.10 -15.07
C ALA A 143 17.12 11.14 -14.63
N ALA A 144 16.72 12.10 -13.80
CA ALA A 144 17.54 13.24 -13.42
C ALA A 144 17.85 13.20 -11.91
N GLU A 145 19.14 13.32 -11.57
CA GLU A 145 19.62 13.25 -10.18
C GLU A 145 19.04 14.35 -9.28
N ALA A 146 18.91 15.57 -9.81
CA ALA A 146 18.57 16.76 -9.02
C ALA A 146 17.16 16.68 -8.41
N ASP A 147 16.20 16.13 -9.15
CA ASP A 147 14.78 16.21 -8.80
C ASP A 147 14.10 14.84 -8.68
N ASN A 148 14.74 13.75 -9.11
CA ASN A 148 14.21 12.39 -9.00
C ASN A 148 14.88 11.58 -7.88
N SER A 149 14.33 11.66 -6.67
CA SER A 149 14.92 10.99 -5.50
C SER A 149 14.90 9.46 -5.61
N GLY A 150 13.84 8.89 -6.20
CA GLY A 150 13.72 7.44 -6.37
C GLY A 150 14.79 6.90 -7.30
N PHE A 151 14.92 7.54 -8.46
CA PHE A 151 15.96 7.22 -9.44
C PHE A 151 17.36 7.38 -8.86
N LEU A 152 17.64 8.50 -8.17
CA LEU A 152 18.94 8.77 -7.59
C LEU A 152 19.38 7.65 -6.64
N VAL A 153 18.49 7.18 -5.76
CA VAL A 153 18.82 6.08 -4.84
C VAL A 153 19.14 4.80 -5.61
N ARG A 154 18.31 4.41 -6.58
CA ARG A 154 18.53 3.19 -7.37
C ARG A 154 19.82 3.25 -8.19
N LYS A 155 20.13 4.41 -8.78
CA LYS A 155 21.39 4.68 -9.48
C LYS A 155 22.58 4.49 -8.54
N THR A 156 22.56 5.13 -7.37
CA THR A 156 23.67 5.05 -6.40
C THR A 156 23.92 3.60 -5.98
N LEU A 157 22.86 2.84 -5.70
CA LEU A 157 22.94 1.45 -5.28
C LEU A 157 23.47 0.50 -6.36
N LEU A 158 23.39 0.87 -7.65
CA LEU A 158 23.83 0.03 -8.77
C LEU A 158 25.13 0.50 -9.44
N SER A 159 25.67 1.64 -9.02
CA SER A 159 26.93 2.17 -9.53
C SER A 159 28.14 1.38 -9.02
N GLY A 160 29.24 1.36 -9.78
CA GLY A 160 30.53 0.84 -9.29
C GLY A 160 30.61 -0.68 -9.09
N ASP A 161 29.79 -1.47 -9.80
CA ASP A 161 29.72 -2.95 -9.70
C ASP A 161 29.10 -3.48 -8.41
N LEU A 162 28.31 -2.65 -7.73
CA LEU A 162 27.59 -3.07 -6.55
C LEU A 162 26.47 -4.04 -6.97
N GLY A 163 26.70 -5.34 -6.71
CA GLY A 163 25.67 -6.37 -6.83
C GLY A 163 24.56 -6.09 -5.83
N MET A 164 23.35 -5.83 -6.34
CA MET A 164 22.21 -5.56 -5.49
C MET A 164 21.38 -6.80 -5.24
N ASN A 165 21.28 -7.16 -3.98
CA ASN A 165 20.38 -8.19 -3.48
C ASN A 165 19.03 -7.58 -3.12
N ALA A 166 17.95 -8.21 -3.60
CA ALA A 166 16.58 -7.80 -3.32
C ALA A 166 15.68 -9.03 -3.15
N GLU A 167 14.63 -8.88 -2.36
CA GLU A 167 13.60 -9.89 -2.16
C GLU A 167 12.33 -9.55 -2.95
N ILE A 168 11.68 -10.55 -3.54
CA ILE A 168 10.40 -10.43 -4.23
C ILE A 168 9.39 -11.35 -3.53
N PRO A 169 8.58 -10.82 -2.59
CA PRO A 169 7.54 -11.59 -1.91
C PRO A 169 6.49 -12.14 -2.88
N LEU A 170 6.19 -13.44 -2.76
CA LEU A 170 5.20 -14.09 -3.63
C LEU A 170 3.76 -13.66 -3.32
N ASN A 171 3.47 -13.25 -2.07
CA ASN A 171 2.16 -12.76 -1.66
C ASN A 171 1.68 -11.48 -2.37
N ARG A 172 2.51 -10.87 -3.23
CA ARG A 172 2.07 -9.80 -4.13
C ARG A 172 1.27 -10.34 -5.32
N TYR A 173 1.46 -11.61 -5.68
CA TYR A 173 0.66 -12.31 -6.68
C TYR A 173 -0.58 -12.95 -6.03
N GLY A 174 -1.72 -12.83 -6.69
CA GLY A 174 -3.05 -13.09 -6.11
C GLY A 174 -3.24 -14.52 -5.60
N PHE A 175 -2.65 -15.49 -6.28
CA PHE A 175 -2.71 -16.89 -5.85
C PHE A 175 -2.09 -17.07 -4.47
N PHE A 176 -0.84 -16.62 -4.28
CA PHE A 176 -0.14 -16.70 -3.00
C PHE A 176 -0.75 -15.77 -1.94
N ARG A 177 -1.23 -14.58 -2.31
CA ARG A 177 -1.96 -13.69 -1.38
C ARG A 177 -3.17 -14.37 -0.74
N SER A 178 -3.84 -15.22 -1.51
CA SER A 178 -5.03 -15.94 -1.04
C SER A 178 -4.69 -16.97 0.05
N LEU A 179 -3.41 -17.28 0.24
CA LEU A 179 -2.91 -18.20 1.25
C LEU A 179 -2.66 -17.55 2.61
N LEU A 180 -2.99 -16.26 2.81
CA LEU A 180 -2.85 -15.62 4.13
C LEU A 180 -3.56 -16.42 5.24
N GLY A 181 -4.78 -16.89 4.95
CA GLY A 181 -5.62 -17.64 5.89
C GLY A 181 -5.63 -19.16 5.67
N GLU A 182 -4.84 -19.66 4.72
CA GLU A 182 -4.86 -21.06 4.30
C GLU A 182 -3.43 -21.61 4.17
N LEU A 183 -3.29 -22.93 4.21
CA LEU A 183 -2.06 -23.63 3.85
C LEU A 183 -2.35 -24.54 2.66
N LEU A 184 -1.45 -24.54 1.68
CA LEU A 184 -1.56 -25.49 0.59
C LEU A 184 -1.27 -26.89 1.11
N PRO A 185 -2.02 -27.91 0.64
CA PRO A 185 -1.63 -29.28 0.87
C PRO A 185 -0.29 -29.56 0.18
N ASN A 186 0.41 -30.56 0.69
CA ASN A 186 1.65 -31.00 0.10
C ASN A 186 1.41 -31.46 -1.35
N SER A 187 2.15 -30.86 -2.27
CA SER A 187 1.91 -30.94 -3.70
C SER A 187 3.17 -30.60 -4.48
N ARG A 188 3.17 -30.95 -5.75
CA ARG A 188 4.21 -30.51 -6.67
C ARG A 188 3.83 -29.16 -7.25
N ILE A 189 4.63 -28.14 -6.98
CA ILE A 189 4.47 -26.78 -7.51
C ILE A 189 5.57 -26.49 -8.52
N GLU A 190 5.18 -26.08 -9.72
CA GLU A 190 6.09 -25.57 -10.73
C GLU A 190 5.83 -24.08 -10.94
N ILE A 191 6.88 -23.27 -10.82
CA ILE A 191 6.82 -21.83 -11.05
C ILE A 191 7.66 -21.52 -12.28
N LYS A 192 7.01 -21.07 -13.35
CA LYS A 192 7.64 -20.64 -14.60
C LYS A 192 7.70 -19.13 -14.67
N ILE A 193 8.85 -18.62 -15.08
CA ILE A 193 9.19 -17.20 -15.03
C ILE A 193 9.78 -16.78 -16.38
N GLU A 194 9.31 -15.64 -16.89
CA GLU A 194 10.00 -14.89 -17.93
C GLU A 194 10.40 -13.54 -17.33
N LEU A 195 11.68 -13.22 -17.44
CA LEU A 195 12.23 -11.94 -17.04
C LEU A 195 11.93 -10.86 -18.08
N GLU A 196 11.89 -9.62 -17.63
CA GLU A 196 11.70 -8.46 -18.49
C GLU A 196 12.93 -8.20 -19.37
N SER A 197 12.68 -7.59 -20.54
CA SER A 197 13.73 -7.11 -21.42
C SER A 197 14.51 -5.94 -20.80
N ASP A 198 15.80 -5.83 -21.12
CA ASP A 198 16.63 -4.72 -20.63
C ASP A 198 16.12 -3.35 -21.10
N ALA A 199 15.50 -3.31 -22.29
CA ALA A 199 14.89 -2.11 -22.87
C ALA A 199 13.77 -1.52 -22.00
N ASP A 200 13.03 -2.38 -21.29
CA ASP A 200 11.90 -1.99 -20.42
C ASP A 200 12.27 -1.89 -18.94
N LEU A 201 13.42 -2.44 -18.56
CA LEU A 201 13.87 -2.58 -17.19
C LEU A 201 14.87 -1.50 -16.79
N VAL A 202 15.77 -1.13 -17.71
CA VAL A 202 16.74 -0.07 -17.51
C VAL A 202 16.09 1.28 -17.77
N TRP A 203 16.44 2.27 -16.96
CA TRP A 203 16.09 3.65 -17.20
C TRP A 203 17.32 4.53 -17.10
N HIS A 204 17.52 5.40 -18.09
CA HIS A 204 18.63 6.34 -18.10
C HIS A 204 18.23 7.70 -18.67
N ALA A 205 19.10 8.70 -18.45
CA ALA A 205 18.93 10.02 -19.06
C ALA A 205 19.28 9.98 -20.55
N ASP A 206 18.70 10.85 -21.38
CA ASP A 206 18.86 10.85 -22.85
C ASP A 206 20.31 10.83 -23.35
N ALA A 207 21.25 11.40 -22.59
CA ALA A 207 22.68 11.44 -22.94
C ALA A 207 23.49 10.24 -22.42
N ALA A 208 22.88 9.35 -21.65
CA ALA A 208 23.53 8.15 -21.12
C ALA A 208 23.45 6.97 -22.09
N ASN A 209 24.40 6.05 -21.98
CA ASN A 209 24.47 4.89 -22.86
C ASN A 209 23.58 3.75 -22.36
N ASP A 210 23.09 2.94 -23.29
CA ASP A 210 22.33 1.73 -23.00
C ASP A 210 23.07 0.78 -22.05
N CYS A 211 22.30 0.21 -21.13
CA CYS A 211 22.77 -0.77 -20.17
C CYS A 211 21.94 -2.04 -20.24
N ARG A 212 22.34 -3.02 -19.45
CA ARG A 212 21.63 -4.29 -19.28
C ARG A 212 21.70 -4.74 -17.84
N VAL A 213 20.65 -5.44 -17.41
CA VAL A 213 20.60 -6.04 -16.09
C VAL A 213 21.04 -7.48 -16.20
N VAL A 214 22.01 -7.88 -15.38
CA VAL A 214 22.49 -9.27 -15.31
C VAL A 214 22.17 -9.82 -13.93
N LEU A 215 21.34 -10.85 -13.87
CA LEU A 215 21.08 -11.57 -12.63
C LEU A 215 22.25 -12.51 -12.36
N THR A 216 22.82 -12.44 -11.17
CA THR A 216 23.88 -13.35 -10.70
C THR A 216 23.33 -14.44 -9.78
N THR A 217 22.20 -14.17 -9.12
CA THR A 217 21.52 -15.12 -8.24
C THR A 217 20.03 -15.00 -8.45
N PHE A 218 19.34 -16.14 -8.52
CA PHE A 218 17.88 -16.19 -8.56
C PHE A 218 17.41 -17.48 -7.89
N GLN A 219 17.02 -17.33 -6.63
CA GLN A 219 16.61 -18.42 -5.76
C GLN A 219 15.16 -18.23 -5.33
N LEU A 220 14.47 -19.35 -5.12
CA LEU A 220 13.16 -19.37 -4.47
C LEU A 220 13.37 -19.81 -3.01
N ILE A 221 12.94 -18.98 -2.07
CA ILE A 221 12.96 -19.29 -0.65
C ILE A 221 11.53 -19.55 -0.18
N VAL A 222 11.28 -20.76 0.31
CA VAL A 222 9.98 -21.18 0.83
C VAL A 222 10.13 -21.55 2.30
N PRO A 223 9.57 -20.77 3.23
CA PRO A 223 9.60 -21.11 4.64
C PRO A 223 8.80 -22.39 4.90
N ARG A 224 9.35 -23.31 5.66
CA ARG A 224 8.69 -24.49 6.21
C ARG A 224 8.21 -24.20 7.62
N ILE A 225 6.97 -24.57 7.92
CA ILE A 225 6.39 -24.38 9.26
C ILE A 225 6.64 -25.63 10.09
N ILE A 226 7.38 -25.46 11.19
CA ILE A 226 7.52 -26.50 12.21
C ILE A 226 6.54 -26.19 13.34
N PHE A 227 5.48 -27.00 13.44
CA PHE A 227 4.47 -26.85 14.49
C PHE A 227 4.90 -27.48 15.80
N ASN A 228 4.45 -26.88 16.91
CA ASN A 228 4.46 -27.53 18.22
C ASN A 228 3.36 -28.63 18.30
N SER A 229 3.22 -29.28 19.46
CA SER A 229 2.22 -30.36 19.65
C SER A 229 0.81 -29.94 19.27
N ASP A 230 0.39 -28.75 19.67
CA ASP A 230 -0.97 -28.24 19.50
C ASP A 230 -1.22 -27.84 18.04
N GLY A 231 -0.24 -27.16 17.43
CA GLY A 231 -0.26 -26.81 16.01
C GLY A 231 -0.30 -28.04 15.12
N LYS A 232 0.47 -29.09 15.47
CA LYS A 232 0.49 -30.36 14.72
C LYS A 232 -0.86 -31.08 14.82
N ALA A 233 -1.45 -31.15 16.02
CA ALA A 233 -2.78 -31.73 16.19
C ALA A 233 -3.84 -30.99 15.37
N LEU A 234 -3.80 -29.65 15.39
CA LEU A 234 -4.70 -28.81 14.59
C LEU A 234 -4.50 -29.02 13.09
N TYR A 235 -3.26 -28.96 12.60
CA TYR A 235 -2.93 -29.17 11.20
C TYR A 235 -3.42 -30.54 10.71
N MET A 236 -3.09 -31.62 11.42
CA MET A 236 -3.50 -32.98 11.06
C MET A 236 -5.02 -33.15 11.08
N SER A 237 -5.71 -32.54 12.05
CA SER A 237 -7.19 -32.58 12.12
C SER A 237 -7.87 -31.93 10.91
N LYS A 238 -7.17 -31.01 10.22
CA LYS A 238 -7.69 -30.26 9.08
C LYS A 238 -7.12 -30.71 7.74
N TYR A 239 -6.01 -31.44 7.72
CA TYR A 239 -5.31 -31.84 6.51
C TYR A 239 -6.14 -32.79 5.63
N LEU A 240 -6.88 -33.71 6.26
CA LEU A 240 -7.73 -34.67 5.55
C LEU A 240 -9.12 -34.09 5.18
N ASP A 241 -9.45 -32.88 5.64
CA ASP A 241 -10.72 -32.25 5.29
C ASP A 241 -10.69 -31.85 3.81
N THR A 242 -11.61 -32.41 3.01
CA THR A 242 -11.82 -31.91 1.65
C THR A 242 -12.41 -30.50 1.73
N ARG A 243 -11.63 -29.49 1.30
CA ARG A 243 -12.06 -28.09 1.31
C ARG A 243 -12.06 -27.51 -0.09
N LYS A 244 -13.13 -26.78 -0.39
CA LYS A 244 -13.19 -25.89 -1.55
C LYS A 244 -12.77 -24.51 -1.06
N TRP A 245 -11.79 -23.92 -1.73
CA TRP A 245 -11.33 -22.57 -1.46
C TRP A 245 -11.32 -21.76 -2.76
N THR A 246 -11.46 -20.46 -2.63
CA THR A 246 -11.39 -19.53 -3.76
C THR A 246 -10.11 -18.73 -3.66
N TYR A 247 -9.38 -18.62 -4.76
CA TYR A 247 -8.15 -17.84 -4.84
C TYR A 247 -8.32 -16.68 -5.83
N LEU A 248 -7.43 -15.70 -5.69
CA LEU A 248 -7.34 -14.52 -6.54
C LEU A 248 -6.38 -14.78 -7.69
N ARG A 249 -6.65 -14.11 -8.81
CA ARG A 249 -5.76 -14.06 -9.97
C ARG A 249 -5.73 -12.64 -10.49
N GLU A 250 -4.60 -12.24 -11.03
CA GLU A 250 -4.48 -11.03 -11.83
C GLU A 250 -4.52 -11.39 -13.30
N LEU A 251 -5.18 -10.55 -14.08
CA LEU A 251 -5.13 -10.57 -15.52
C LEU A 251 -4.81 -9.15 -15.97
N VAL A 252 -3.83 -9.05 -16.86
CA VAL A 252 -3.47 -7.78 -17.51
C VAL A 252 -3.59 -8.01 -19.00
N GLU A 253 -4.36 -7.14 -19.64
CA GLU A 253 -4.57 -7.17 -21.09
C GLU A 253 -4.16 -5.83 -21.66
N ARG A 254 -3.21 -5.87 -22.59
CA ARG A 254 -2.78 -4.70 -23.34
C ARG A 254 -3.58 -4.64 -24.63
N SER A 255 -4.20 -3.50 -24.90
CA SER A 255 -4.79 -3.23 -26.20
C SER A 255 -3.71 -2.90 -27.22
N ASN A 256 -4.02 -3.04 -28.51
CA ASN A 256 -3.19 -2.47 -29.56
C ASN A 256 -3.07 -0.95 -29.40
N SER A 257 -1.94 -0.41 -29.85
CA SER A 257 -1.75 1.04 -29.99
C SER A 257 -2.88 1.63 -30.82
N THR A 258 -3.39 2.79 -30.39
CA THR A 258 -4.36 3.55 -31.16
C THR A 258 -4.08 5.04 -31.09
N ARG A 259 -4.35 5.72 -32.22
CA ARG A 259 -4.34 7.18 -32.31
C ARG A 259 -5.76 7.76 -32.32
N GLU A 260 -6.78 6.91 -32.23
CA GLU A 260 -8.18 7.29 -32.24
C GLU A 260 -8.57 8.08 -30.98
N GLN A 261 -9.52 9.00 -31.13
CA GLN A 261 -9.97 9.86 -30.02
C GLN A 261 -10.91 9.13 -29.06
N ALA A 262 -11.55 8.05 -29.51
CA ALA A 262 -12.42 7.19 -28.74
C ALA A 262 -12.15 5.74 -29.14
N GLY A 263 -12.29 4.82 -28.19
CA GLY A 263 -12.10 3.40 -28.45
C GLY A 263 -12.82 2.56 -27.40
N SER A 264 -13.32 1.41 -27.84
CA SER A 264 -13.89 0.38 -26.96
C SER A 264 -12.93 -0.80 -26.91
N PHE A 265 -12.54 -1.20 -25.71
CA PHE A 265 -11.65 -2.33 -25.50
C PHE A 265 -12.40 -3.42 -24.75
N ARG A 266 -12.42 -4.62 -25.32
CA ARG A 266 -13.07 -5.78 -24.68
C ARG A 266 -12.09 -6.43 -23.73
N ILE A 267 -12.43 -6.42 -22.44
CA ILE A 267 -11.75 -7.23 -21.43
C ILE A 267 -12.20 -8.69 -21.60
N SER A 268 -11.28 -9.64 -21.46
CA SER A 268 -11.55 -11.06 -21.67
C SER A 268 -12.73 -11.58 -20.84
N THR A 269 -13.49 -12.48 -21.47
CA THR A 269 -14.60 -13.20 -20.85
C THR A 269 -14.13 -14.33 -19.92
N ALA A 270 -12.82 -14.58 -19.82
CA ALA A 270 -12.26 -15.61 -18.95
C ALA A 270 -12.42 -15.29 -17.45
N ILE A 271 -12.77 -14.05 -17.10
CA ILE A 271 -13.01 -13.64 -15.71
C ILE A 271 -14.51 -13.67 -15.39
N ASN A 272 -14.93 -14.70 -14.65
CA ASN A 272 -16.34 -14.85 -14.26
C ASN A 272 -16.80 -13.83 -13.18
N LYS A 273 -15.87 -13.32 -12.35
CA LYS A 273 -16.18 -12.45 -11.20
C LYS A 273 -15.05 -11.44 -10.93
N PRO A 274 -14.86 -10.40 -11.76
CA PRO A 274 -13.82 -9.39 -11.53
C PRO A 274 -14.07 -8.69 -10.19
N ARG A 275 -13.05 -8.61 -9.31
CA ARG A 275 -13.17 -7.91 -8.01
C ARG A 275 -12.85 -6.43 -8.12
N HIS A 276 -11.80 -6.11 -8.86
CA HIS A 276 -11.34 -4.76 -9.12
C HIS A 276 -10.87 -4.69 -10.56
N VAL A 277 -11.20 -3.60 -11.25
CA VAL A 277 -10.69 -3.31 -12.58
C VAL A 277 -9.94 -1.99 -12.53
N PHE A 278 -8.71 -2.01 -13.00
CA PHE A 278 -7.83 -0.86 -13.10
C PHE A 278 -7.54 -0.61 -14.57
N VAL A 279 -7.71 0.65 -14.98
CA VAL A 279 -7.39 1.10 -16.34
C VAL A 279 -6.28 2.14 -16.26
N PHE A 280 -5.26 1.93 -17.09
CA PHE A 280 -4.12 2.83 -17.22
C PHE A 280 -3.75 2.95 -18.70
N ILE A 281 -3.18 4.11 -19.06
CA ILE A 281 -2.71 4.39 -20.41
C ILE A 281 -1.21 4.57 -20.36
N ILE A 282 -0.52 3.99 -21.35
CA ILE A 282 0.91 4.12 -21.56
C ILE A 282 1.09 4.55 -23.02
N ASN A 283 2.02 5.46 -23.28
CA ASN A 283 2.41 5.80 -24.64
C ASN A 283 3.35 4.73 -25.17
N ASP A 284 3.23 4.34 -26.43
CA ASP A 284 4.12 3.30 -26.98
C ASP A 284 5.58 3.73 -27.03
N GLU A 285 5.86 5.04 -27.07
CA GLU A 285 7.21 5.59 -26.95
C GLU A 285 7.88 5.27 -25.60
N ASN A 286 7.11 4.88 -24.58
CA ASN A 286 7.61 4.54 -23.26
C ASN A 286 7.87 3.04 -23.07
N VAL A 287 7.67 2.22 -24.11
CA VAL A 287 7.84 0.77 -24.07
C VAL A 287 8.97 0.38 -25.00
N GLU A 288 9.77 -0.60 -24.59
CA GLU A 288 10.98 -1.07 -25.28
C GLU A 288 12.02 0.05 -25.49
N GLU A 289 12.12 0.97 -24.52
CA GLU A 289 12.95 2.18 -24.63
C GLU A 289 13.57 2.56 -23.27
N GLN A 290 14.90 2.56 -23.18
CA GLN A 290 15.62 2.80 -21.91
C GLN A 290 15.68 4.27 -21.51
N SER A 291 15.43 5.21 -22.43
CA SER A 291 15.29 6.63 -22.09
C SER A 291 13.97 6.95 -21.37
N ARG A 292 13.04 5.98 -21.32
CA ARG A 292 11.70 6.11 -20.72
C ARG A 292 11.46 5.09 -19.62
N ASN A 293 10.55 5.42 -18.70
CA ASN A 293 10.08 4.49 -17.69
C ASN A 293 8.62 4.12 -18.00
N LYS A 294 8.38 2.86 -18.40
CA LYS A 294 7.05 2.36 -18.76
C LYS A 294 6.03 2.36 -17.62
N PHE A 295 6.49 2.43 -16.38
CA PHE A 295 5.62 2.49 -15.19
C PHE A 295 5.19 3.92 -14.85
N LEU A 296 5.63 4.92 -15.62
CA LEU A 296 5.11 6.28 -15.56
C LEU A 296 3.88 6.42 -16.48
N TYR A 297 2.71 6.13 -15.93
CA TYR A 297 1.47 6.13 -16.71
C TYR A 297 1.04 7.54 -17.18
N ASN A 298 0.30 7.56 -18.29
CA ASN A 298 -0.22 8.73 -18.97
C ASN A 298 -1.76 8.86 -18.83
N THR A 299 -2.36 8.16 -17.86
CA THR A 299 -3.80 7.89 -17.78
C THR A 299 -4.72 9.12 -17.96
N PHE A 300 -4.37 10.28 -17.38
CA PHE A 300 -5.16 11.51 -17.54
C PHE A 300 -4.60 12.49 -18.58
N ALA A 301 -3.33 12.35 -18.96
CA ALA A 301 -2.60 13.22 -19.88
C ALA A 301 -1.88 12.34 -20.91
N VAL A 302 -2.62 11.98 -21.96
CA VAL A 302 -2.23 10.94 -22.92
C VAL A 302 -1.04 11.42 -23.76
N ALA A 303 -1.18 12.55 -24.49
CA ALA A 303 -0.07 13.20 -25.20
C ALA A 303 -0.49 14.61 -25.70
N ASN A 304 0.47 15.50 -26.00
CA ASN A 304 0.22 16.79 -26.69
C ASN A 304 -0.91 17.64 -26.06
N ASN A 305 -0.92 17.77 -24.73
CA ASN A 305 -1.99 18.43 -23.95
C ASN A 305 -3.39 17.80 -24.08
N ARG A 306 -3.53 16.62 -24.68
CA ARG A 306 -4.79 15.87 -24.73
C ARG A 306 -5.02 15.16 -23.40
N ARG A 307 -6.25 15.24 -22.92
CA ARG A 307 -6.70 14.63 -21.67
C ARG A 307 -7.87 13.71 -21.92
N MET A 308 -7.98 12.69 -21.07
CA MET A 308 -9.14 11.81 -21.08
C MET A 308 -10.38 12.60 -20.65
N ASN A 309 -11.36 12.68 -21.54
CA ASN A 309 -12.62 13.37 -21.27
C ASN A 309 -13.63 12.46 -20.57
N ASN A 310 -13.77 11.21 -21.00
CA ASN A 310 -14.77 10.28 -20.50
C ASN A 310 -14.22 8.85 -20.43
N CYS A 311 -14.61 8.07 -19.42
CA CYS A 311 -14.29 6.64 -19.30
C CYS A 311 -15.34 5.89 -18.46
N TYR A 312 -15.70 4.70 -18.93
CA TYR A 312 -16.59 3.75 -18.25
C TYR A 312 -16.28 2.32 -18.70
N LEU A 313 -16.77 1.34 -17.94
CA LEU A 313 -16.69 -0.09 -18.25
C LEU A 313 -18.09 -0.65 -18.44
N GLN A 314 -18.33 -1.28 -19.58
CA GLN A 314 -19.52 -2.07 -19.80
C GLN A 314 -19.25 -3.54 -19.46
N VAL A 315 -20.10 -4.13 -18.62
CA VAL A 315 -20.05 -5.57 -18.27
C VAL A 315 -21.25 -6.26 -18.91
N GLY A 316 -21.05 -7.47 -19.47
CA GLY A 316 -21.89 -8.20 -20.44
C GLY A 316 -23.42 -8.29 -20.27
N ASN A 317 -23.98 -7.72 -19.20
CA ASN A 317 -25.41 -7.47 -19.02
C ASN A 317 -25.84 -6.07 -19.53
N GLY A 318 -24.99 -5.37 -20.29
CA GLY A 318 -25.22 -4.00 -20.75
C GLY A 318 -25.11 -2.93 -19.65
N LYS A 319 -24.68 -3.31 -18.44
CA LYS A 319 -24.50 -2.39 -17.32
C LYS A 319 -23.17 -1.65 -17.43
N GLU A 320 -23.20 -0.36 -17.15
CA GLU A 320 -22.04 0.53 -17.20
C GLU A 320 -21.54 0.88 -15.79
N TYR A 321 -20.22 0.92 -15.64
CA TYR A 321 -19.54 1.13 -14.37
C TYR A 321 -18.46 2.22 -14.52
N PRO A 322 -18.41 3.18 -13.60
CA PRO A 322 -19.51 3.59 -12.72
C PRO A 322 -20.74 4.04 -13.52
N GLU A 323 -21.94 3.95 -12.94
CA GLU A 323 -23.21 4.38 -13.57
C GLU A 323 -23.16 5.84 -14.06
N VAL A 324 -22.54 6.72 -13.26
CA VAL A 324 -22.18 8.06 -13.71
C VAL A 324 -20.78 7.97 -14.29
N HIS A 325 -20.60 8.13 -15.59
CA HIS A 325 -19.28 7.99 -16.20
C HIS A 325 -18.24 8.92 -15.57
N TYR A 326 -16.98 8.49 -15.60
CA TYR A 326 -15.91 9.36 -15.12
C TYR A 326 -15.65 10.45 -16.14
N THR A 327 -15.53 11.70 -15.68
CA THR A 327 -15.07 12.84 -16.46
C THR A 327 -13.76 13.39 -15.91
N PRO A 328 -12.61 12.70 -16.10
CA PRO A 328 -11.37 13.05 -15.39
C PRO A 328 -10.85 14.47 -15.64
N ARG A 329 -11.25 15.08 -16.77
CA ARG A 329 -10.96 16.48 -17.09
C ARG A 329 -11.63 17.46 -16.13
N GLU A 330 -12.86 17.17 -15.72
CA GLU A 330 -13.71 18.06 -14.92
C GLU A 330 -13.73 17.65 -13.44
N GLU A 331 -13.76 16.35 -13.18
CA GLU A 331 -13.92 15.76 -11.84
C GLU A 331 -12.74 14.85 -11.43
N PRO A 332 -11.46 15.27 -11.51
CA PRO A 332 -10.34 14.43 -11.12
C PRO A 332 -10.39 14.01 -9.64
N THR A 333 -11.05 14.81 -8.79
CA THR A 333 -11.23 14.51 -7.36
C THR A 333 -12.12 13.30 -7.11
N ARG A 334 -13.08 13.03 -8.01
CA ARG A 334 -13.97 11.87 -7.90
C ARG A 334 -13.19 10.58 -8.13
N VAL A 335 -12.43 10.52 -9.21
CA VAL A 335 -11.56 9.37 -9.53
C VAL A 335 -10.55 9.14 -8.39
N PHE A 336 -9.94 10.20 -7.86
CA PHE A 336 -9.02 10.10 -6.72
C PHE A 336 -9.67 9.51 -5.48
N ARG A 337 -10.89 9.94 -5.16
CA ARG A 337 -11.64 9.42 -4.01
C ARG A 337 -11.97 7.94 -4.17
N ASP A 338 -12.38 7.52 -5.36
CA ASP A 338 -12.73 6.12 -5.62
C ASP A 338 -11.49 5.20 -5.55
N VAL A 339 -10.33 5.71 -5.95
CA VAL A 339 -9.04 5.04 -5.74
C VAL A 339 -8.66 5.00 -4.26
N LEU A 340 -8.81 6.09 -3.49
CA LEU A 340 -8.54 6.06 -2.05
C LEU A 340 -9.48 5.11 -1.29
N ASN A 341 -10.73 5.00 -1.72
CA ASN A 341 -11.67 4.03 -1.16
C ASN A 341 -11.20 2.58 -1.34
N TYR A 342 -10.30 2.29 -2.30
CA TYR A 342 -9.71 0.95 -2.45
C TYR A 342 -8.73 0.69 -1.33
N PHE A 343 -7.85 1.65 -1.13
CA PHE A 343 -6.83 1.59 -0.12
C PHE A 343 -7.47 1.48 1.27
N HIS A 344 -8.45 2.34 1.58
CA HIS A 344 -9.15 2.31 2.87
C HIS A 344 -10.07 1.10 3.07
N ALA A 345 -10.52 0.43 2.01
CA ALA A 345 -11.25 -0.83 2.17
C ALA A 345 -10.31 -1.99 2.51
N ASN A 346 -9.02 -1.86 2.15
CA ASN A 346 -7.99 -2.86 2.37
C ASN A 346 -7.03 -2.51 3.53
N ASN A 347 -7.27 -1.38 4.23
CA ASN A 347 -6.43 -0.87 5.30
C ASN A 347 -7.32 -0.15 6.33
N ASP A 348 -6.97 -0.18 7.63
CA ASP A 348 -7.86 0.23 8.73
C ASP A 348 -8.08 1.77 8.87
N TYR A 349 -8.09 2.53 7.76
CA TYR A 349 -8.15 4.01 7.71
C TYR A 349 -7.05 4.75 8.49
N ALA A 350 -6.18 4.04 9.20
CA ALA A 350 -5.09 4.56 10.00
C ALA A 350 -3.72 4.50 9.30
N GLY A 351 -3.61 3.72 8.21
CA GLY A 351 -2.40 3.64 7.40
C GLY A 351 -2.27 4.84 6.47
N ASP A 352 -1.08 5.45 6.43
CA ASP A 352 -0.72 6.44 5.40
C ASP A 352 -0.61 5.78 4.02
N THR A 353 -0.79 6.52 2.92
CA THR A 353 -0.72 6.01 1.54
C THR A 353 0.39 6.70 0.74
N LEU A 354 0.98 6.01 -0.23
CA LEU A 354 1.89 6.65 -1.20
C LEU A 354 1.16 7.62 -2.15
N LEU A 355 -0.15 7.46 -2.32
CA LEU A 355 -0.93 8.29 -3.22
C LEU A 355 -1.27 9.65 -2.59
N ASN A 356 -0.76 10.70 -3.20
CA ASN A 356 -1.20 12.07 -2.94
C ASN A 356 -1.73 12.69 -4.25
N ARG A 357 -2.39 13.86 -4.18
CA ARG A 357 -2.94 14.52 -5.38
C ARG A 357 -1.89 14.89 -6.42
N ALA A 358 -0.63 15.10 -6.02
CA ALA A 358 0.46 15.41 -6.96
C ALA A 358 0.85 14.16 -7.77
N ASN A 359 1.00 13.02 -7.10
CA ASN A 359 1.36 11.73 -7.70
C ASN A 359 0.16 11.04 -8.38
N PHE A 360 -1.07 11.42 -8.03
CA PHE A 360 -2.29 10.86 -8.65
C PHE A 360 -2.55 11.37 -10.07
N LYS A 361 -2.05 12.56 -10.44
CA LYS A 361 -2.22 13.09 -11.81
C LYS A 361 -1.64 12.18 -12.89
N THR A 362 -0.81 11.22 -12.50
CA THR A 362 -0.18 10.23 -13.37
C THR A 362 -0.69 8.79 -13.14
N VAL A 363 -1.68 8.54 -12.27
CA VAL A 363 -2.01 7.16 -11.82
C VAL A 363 -3.53 6.87 -11.75
N ILE A 364 -3.96 5.95 -12.63
CA ILE A 364 -5.06 4.94 -12.56
C ILE A 364 -6.52 5.38 -12.30
N ILE A 365 -7.43 4.81 -13.11
CA ILE A 365 -8.89 4.80 -12.89
C ILE A 365 -9.31 3.47 -12.26
N ARG A 366 -10.07 3.51 -11.15
CA ARG A 366 -10.63 2.33 -10.48
C ARG A 366 -12.12 2.19 -10.78
N LEU A 367 -12.56 0.96 -10.99
CA LEU A 367 -13.98 0.59 -11.10
C LEU A 367 -14.35 -0.35 -9.94
N THR A 368 -15.36 0.02 -9.14
CA THR A 368 -15.78 -0.74 -7.94
C THR A 368 -16.83 -1.79 -8.27
N ASN A 369 -16.65 -3.02 -7.75
CA ASN A 369 -17.54 -4.18 -7.93
C ASN A 369 -18.81 -4.15 -7.05
N ASP A 370 -18.90 -3.26 -6.06
CA ASP A 370 -20.07 -3.21 -5.16
C ASP A 370 -21.38 -2.83 -5.88
N ALA A 371 -21.31 -2.26 -7.08
CA ALA A 371 -22.45 -1.99 -7.95
C ALA A 371 -22.89 -3.20 -8.83
N LEU A 372 -22.25 -4.36 -8.66
CA LEU A 372 -22.54 -5.60 -9.41
C LEU A 372 -23.33 -6.65 -8.60
N ARG A 373 -23.75 -6.38 -7.35
CA ARG A 373 -24.53 -7.33 -6.53
C ARG A 373 -25.54 -6.68 -5.56
N GLY A 374 -26.77 -7.24 -5.50
CA GLY A 374 -27.69 -7.14 -4.36
C GLY A 374 -29.16 -6.81 -4.68
N ASN A 375 -30.10 -7.41 -3.94
CA ASN A 375 -31.48 -6.93 -3.79
C ASN A 375 -31.54 -6.00 -2.56
N ASP A 376 -32.13 -4.81 -2.70
CA ASP A 376 -32.19 -3.80 -1.64
C ASP A 376 -33.25 -4.11 -0.56
N THR A 377 -32.91 -3.90 0.71
CA THR A 377 -33.87 -3.91 1.83
C THR A 377 -33.90 -2.53 2.51
N LEU A 378 -35.06 -1.87 2.43
CA LEU A 378 -35.31 -0.58 3.08
C LEU A 378 -36.00 -0.79 4.44
N ASN A 379 -35.28 -0.58 5.54
CA ASN A 379 -35.88 -0.63 6.88
C ASN A 379 -36.78 0.61 7.11
N VAL A 380 -38.09 0.42 7.07
CA VAL A 380 -39.12 1.44 7.33
C VAL A 380 -39.99 1.08 8.54
N PRO A 381 -40.57 2.06 9.26
CA PRO A 381 -41.53 1.78 10.33
C PRO A 381 -42.70 0.91 9.85
N ALA A 382 -43.20 0.00 10.69
CA ALA A 382 -44.28 -0.95 10.33
C ALA A 382 -45.54 -0.27 9.76
N MET A 383 -45.84 0.95 10.22
CA MET A 383 -46.97 1.75 9.73
C MET A 383 -46.74 2.29 8.31
N VAL A 384 -45.49 2.61 7.94
CA VAL A 384 -45.11 3.04 6.59
C VAL A 384 -45.20 1.85 5.63
N LYS A 385 -44.76 0.66 6.06
CA LYS A 385 -44.93 -0.58 5.28
C LYS A 385 -46.40 -0.86 4.94
N LYS A 386 -47.30 -0.77 5.93
CA LYS A 386 -48.75 -0.95 5.72
C LYS A 386 -49.34 0.07 4.74
N ARG A 387 -48.92 1.34 4.81
CA ARG A 387 -49.34 2.40 3.87
C ARG A 387 -48.80 2.18 2.45
N LEU A 388 -47.56 1.68 2.35
CA LEU A 388 -46.94 1.33 1.07
C LEU A 388 -47.68 0.19 0.38
N GLU A 389 -48.03 -0.85 1.14
CA GLU A 389 -48.82 -1.99 0.63
C GLU A 389 -50.23 -1.57 0.20
N LYS A 390 -50.88 -0.64 0.93
CA LYS A 390 -52.17 -0.06 0.55
C LYS A 390 -52.07 0.76 -0.74
N ASN A 391 -51.13 1.70 -0.83
CA ASN A 391 -50.94 2.55 -2.01
C ASN A 391 -50.49 1.75 -3.25
N ARG A 392 -49.73 0.65 -3.05
CA ARG A 392 -49.40 -0.30 -4.13
C ARG A 392 -50.64 -1.00 -4.68
N LYS A 393 -51.58 -1.41 -3.81
CA LYS A 393 -52.86 -2.02 -4.25
C LYS A 393 -53.77 -1.02 -4.97
N GLU A 394 -53.62 0.27 -4.67
CA GLU A 394 -54.39 1.36 -5.28
C GLU A 394 -53.64 2.05 -6.45
N ASN A 395 -52.46 1.56 -6.86
CA ASN A 395 -51.59 2.15 -7.89
C ASN A 395 -51.32 3.66 -7.72
N LYS A 396 -51.08 4.11 -6.48
CA LYS A 396 -50.76 5.50 -6.15
C LYS A 396 -49.33 5.63 -5.64
N GLY A 397 -48.64 6.70 -6.03
CA GLY A 397 -47.33 7.07 -5.50
C GLY A 397 -47.41 7.50 -4.03
N MET A 398 -46.30 7.37 -3.29
CA MET A 398 -46.22 7.81 -1.90
C MET A 398 -44.84 8.36 -1.55
N ASP A 399 -44.81 9.57 -0.98
CA ASP A 399 -43.60 10.14 -0.42
C ASP A 399 -43.26 9.49 0.93
N ILE A 400 -42.00 9.05 1.07
CA ILE A 400 -41.50 8.39 2.27
C ILE A 400 -40.54 9.33 2.99
N LYS A 401 -40.99 9.90 4.11
CA LYS A 401 -40.12 10.69 4.99
C LYS A 401 -39.45 9.77 6.01
N LEU A 402 -38.14 9.56 5.88
CA LEU A 402 -37.35 8.78 6.82
C LEU A 402 -36.82 9.64 7.97
N SER A 403 -36.92 9.15 9.21
CA SER A 403 -36.33 9.85 10.37
C SER A 403 -34.83 9.63 10.45
N LYS A 404 -34.10 10.60 11.03
CA LYS A 404 -32.63 10.53 11.23
C LYS A 404 -32.18 9.24 11.93
N THR A 405 -32.98 8.73 12.87
CA THR A 405 -32.70 7.49 13.61
C THR A 405 -32.83 6.24 12.73
N ASN A 406 -33.80 6.21 11.81
CA ASN A 406 -34.02 5.08 10.90
C ASN A 406 -32.97 5.04 9.79
N ILE A 407 -32.53 6.20 9.30
CA ILE A 407 -31.42 6.33 8.34
C ILE A 407 -30.12 5.75 8.92
N ARG A 408 -29.88 5.90 10.24
CA ARG A 408 -28.71 5.35 10.93
C ARG A 408 -28.76 3.83 11.14
N LYS A 409 -29.94 3.22 11.10
CA LYS A 409 -30.16 1.79 11.33
C LYS A 409 -30.32 0.96 10.04
N GLN A 410 -30.23 1.59 8.87
CA GLN A 410 -30.19 0.86 7.60
C GLN A 410 -28.82 0.18 7.43
N VAL A 411 -28.87 -1.09 7.02
CA VAL A 411 -27.73 -1.97 6.74
C VAL A 411 -28.01 -2.69 5.43
N GLY A 412 -27.06 -2.62 4.50
CA GLY A 412 -27.14 -3.12 3.13
C GLY A 412 -26.17 -2.36 2.23
N GLY A 413 -25.69 -2.99 1.16
CA GLY A 413 -24.61 -2.46 0.29
C GLY A 413 -25.05 -1.87 -1.05
N GLY A 414 -26.34 -1.60 -1.26
CA GLY A 414 -26.87 -1.06 -2.52
C GLY A 414 -26.97 0.47 -2.57
N TRP A 415 -27.35 1.02 -3.74
CA TRP A 415 -27.30 2.45 -4.08
C TRP A 415 -28.04 3.40 -3.12
N LEU A 416 -29.15 2.96 -2.51
CA LEU A 416 -29.89 3.72 -1.50
C LEU A 416 -29.10 3.90 -0.19
N SER A 417 -28.26 2.92 0.18
CA SER A 417 -27.37 3.03 1.35
C SER A 417 -26.24 4.04 1.10
N SER A 418 -25.74 4.11 -0.14
CA SER A 418 -24.72 5.05 -0.61
C SER A 418 -25.24 6.49 -0.59
N ALA A 419 -26.48 6.71 -1.06
CA ALA A 419 -27.13 8.02 -1.05
C ALA A 419 -27.45 8.50 0.38
N LEU A 420 -27.83 7.58 1.28
CA LEU A 420 -28.13 7.92 2.67
C LEU A 420 -26.87 8.08 3.55
N ALA A 421 -25.73 7.49 3.16
CA ALA A 421 -24.42 7.75 3.76
C ALA A 421 -23.95 9.19 3.51
N LEU A 422 -24.26 9.79 2.35
CA LEU A 422 -24.05 11.22 2.10
C LEU A 422 -24.85 12.10 3.07
N GLY A 423 -26.07 11.68 3.45
CA GLY A 423 -26.87 12.33 4.49
C GLY A 423 -26.30 12.19 5.92
N ARG A 424 -25.52 11.13 6.21
CA ARG A 424 -24.82 10.98 7.50
C ARG A 424 -23.63 11.94 7.64
N ALA A 425 -22.97 12.28 6.53
CA ALA A 425 -21.79 13.15 6.52
C ALA A 425 -22.12 14.65 6.63
N LEU A 426 -23.36 15.06 6.36
CA LEU A 426 -23.79 16.48 6.34
C LEU A 426 -24.54 16.94 7.61
N ALA A 427 -24.56 16.14 8.68
CA ALA A 427 -25.15 16.54 9.96
C ALA A 427 -24.05 16.84 11.00
N PRO A 428 -24.07 18.02 11.67
CA PRO A 428 -23.05 18.37 12.66
C PRO A 428 -23.19 17.43 13.86
N THR A 429 -22.14 16.66 14.15
CA THR A 429 -22.07 15.86 15.38
C THR A 429 -21.13 16.55 16.35
N ILE A 430 -21.67 17.50 17.11
CA ILE A 430 -21.17 17.87 18.42
C ILE A 430 -21.69 16.81 19.41
N GLY A 431 -20.79 16.16 20.16
CA GLY A 431 -21.15 15.51 21.42
C GLY A 431 -20.83 14.02 21.57
N LYS A 432 -19.69 13.76 22.25
CA LYS A 432 -19.40 12.64 23.17
C LYS A 432 -19.40 11.20 22.63
N THR A 433 -18.22 10.74 22.20
CA THR A 433 -17.64 9.46 22.63
C THR A 433 -16.11 9.55 22.52
N LEU A 434 -15.44 8.92 23.47
CA LEU A 434 -14.08 9.17 23.93
C LEU A 434 -13.02 8.48 23.07
N GLY A 435 -11.88 9.16 22.92
CA GLY A 435 -10.58 8.56 22.63
C GLY A 435 -10.26 8.31 21.15
N LEU A 436 -9.83 9.36 20.43
CA LEU A 436 -8.68 9.35 19.48
C LEU A 436 -8.52 10.65 18.65
N SER A 437 -9.30 11.71 18.90
CA SER A 437 -9.30 12.93 18.08
C SER A 437 -8.39 14.07 18.58
N ALA A 438 -7.29 13.77 19.27
CA ALA A 438 -6.36 14.81 19.76
C ALA A 438 -5.20 15.16 18.80
N LEU A 439 -5.15 14.58 17.60
CA LEU A 439 -4.06 14.86 16.63
C LEU A 439 -4.50 15.43 15.28
N SER A 440 -5.79 15.41 14.93
CA SER A 440 -6.26 15.82 13.59
C SER A 440 -6.82 17.25 13.49
N GLY A 441 -6.78 18.04 14.57
CA GLY A 441 -7.29 19.42 14.59
C GLY A 441 -6.23 20.52 14.58
N LEU A 442 -4.99 20.24 14.17
CA LEU A 442 -3.86 21.18 14.25
C LEU A 442 -3.55 21.97 12.97
N ALA A 443 -4.42 21.89 11.96
CA ALA A 443 -4.28 22.64 10.71
C ALA A 443 -5.51 23.49 10.39
N SER A 444 -6.11 24.15 11.39
CA SER A 444 -6.92 25.36 11.14
C SER A 444 -7.25 26.07 12.46
N GLU A 445 -6.81 27.33 12.56
CA GLU A 445 -7.19 28.36 13.53
C GLU A 445 -6.66 28.28 14.98
N GLY A 446 -5.80 29.26 15.32
CA GLY A 446 -5.73 29.85 16.67
C GLY A 446 -4.63 29.37 17.63
N VAL A 447 -3.35 29.59 17.30
CA VAL A 447 -2.17 29.26 18.13
C VAL A 447 -2.20 29.87 19.55
N SER A 448 -3.01 30.91 19.79
CA SER A 448 -3.25 31.50 21.12
C SER A 448 -3.93 30.54 22.13
N GLN A 449 -4.72 29.57 21.65
CA GLN A 449 -5.38 28.60 22.54
C GLN A 449 -4.46 27.44 22.96
N ILE A 450 -3.46 27.09 22.15
CA ILE A 450 -2.49 26.03 22.44
C ILE A 450 -1.63 26.41 23.64
N VAL A 451 -1.16 27.65 23.69
CA VAL A 451 -0.39 28.19 24.83
C VAL A 451 -1.22 28.20 26.12
N LYS A 452 -2.54 28.48 26.04
CA LYS A 452 -3.45 28.44 27.20
C LYS A 452 -3.80 27.02 27.66
N LYS A 453 -3.83 26.04 26.75
CA LYS A 453 -4.13 24.63 27.08
C LYS A 453 -2.93 23.87 27.65
N ILE A 454 -1.71 24.19 27.18
CA ILE A 454 -0.48 23.57 27.68
C ILE A 454 -0.07 24.16 29.04
N ALA A 455 -0.31 25.45 29.28
CA ALA A 455 0.05 26.09 30.54
C ALA A 455 -0.96 25.85 31.70
N GLY A 456 -2.13 25.27 31.41
CA GLY A 456 -3.26 25.28 32.34
C GLY A 456 -3.71 26.71 32.65
N LYS A 457 -4.97 26.88 33.07
CA LYS A 457 -5.32 28.11 33.78
C LYS A 457 -4.61 28.08 35.13
N GLY A 458 -3.42 28.69 35.21
CA GLY A 458 -2.78 29.04 36.48
C GLY A 458 -1.49 28.32 36.88
N GLN A 459 -0.65 27.80 35.97
CA GLN A 459 0.69 27.31 36.35
C GLN A 459 1.84 27.98 35.58
N THR A 460 2.82 28.47 36.34
CA THR A 460 3.97 29.27 35.91
C THR A 460 5.27 28.45 35.82
N GLY A 461 5.22 27.16 35.43
CA GLY A 461 6.41 26.29 35.36
C GLY A 461 6.85 25.98 33.93
N GLY A 462 8.13 26.17 33.60
CA GLY A 462 8.75 25.70 32.34
C GLY A 462 8.96 24.17 32.30
N PHE A 463 9.62 23.65 31.28
CA PHE A 463 9.89 22.20 31.15
C PHE A 463 11.31 21.84 31.62
N LEU A 464 11.46 20.79 32.41
CA LEU A 464 12.73 20.32 32.97
C LEU A 464 13.48 19.43 31.98
N ILE A 465 14.74 19.73 31.73
CA ILE A 465 15.65 18.91 30.92
C ILE A 465 16.65 18.20 31.87
N PRO A 466 16.66 16.86 31.89
CA PRO A 466 17.59 16.09 32.73
C PRO A 466 19.06 16.29 32.32
N GLN A 467 19.97 16.25 33.29
CA GLN A 467 21.41 16.50 33.10
C GLN A 467 22.03 15.68 31.96
N ASN A 468 21.73 14.38 31.91
CA ASN A 468 22.26 13.44 30.92
C ASN A 468 21.77 13.68 29.48
N LYS A 469 20.95 14.71 29.25
CA LYS A 469 20.48 15.13 27.93
C LYS A 469 20.89 16.55 27.57
N ILE A 470 21.55 17.27 28.48
CA ILE A 470 21.94 18.67 28.25
C ILE A 470 22.98 18.78 27.12
N ASP A 471 23.91 17.83 27.01
CA ASP A 471 24.92 17.84 25.93
C ASP A 471 24.30 17.79 24.53
N LYS A 472 23.12 17.19 24.39
CA LYS A 472 22.38 17.12 23.11
C LYS A 472 21.77 18.47 22.71
N LEU A 473 21.64 19.42 23.64
CA LEU A 473 21.19 20.79 23.36
C LEU A 473 22.30 21.64 22.73
N ILE A 474 23.57 21.27 22.90
CA ILE A 474 24.73 22.01 22.36
C ILE A 474 24.66 22.04 20.82
N ALA A 475 24.24 20.93 20.20
CA ALA A 475 24.04 20.84 18.75
C ALA A 475 23.00 21.84 18.22
N ASN A 476 22.05 22.25 19.07
CA ASN A 476 20.97 23.18 18.73
C ASN A 476 21.12 24.55 19.40
N LYS A 477 22.33 24.90 19.87
CA LYS A 477 22.60 26.16 20.59
C LYS A 477 22.17 27.41 19.82
N HIS A 478 22.17 27.37 18.50
CA HIS A 478 21.78 28.50 17.65
C HIS A 478 20.30 28.90 17.83
N LEU A 479 19.46 27.97 18.33
CA LEU A 479 18.04 28.20 18.57
C LEU A 479 17.73 28.71 19.99
N LEU A 480 18.74 28.78 20.88
CA LEU A 480 18.58 29.16 22.28
C LEU A 480 18.89 30.64 22.51
N SER A 481 18.09 31.28 23.38
CA SER A 481 18.33 32.67 23.80
C SER A 481 19.59 32.79 24.68
N ALA A 482 20.17 33.99 24.73
CA ALA A 482 21.38 34.27 25.52
C ALA A 482 21.21 34.02 27.04
N LYS A 483 19.98 34.06 27.56
CA LYS A 483 19.68 33.69 28.95
C LYS A 483 19.67 32.17 29.12
N GLN A 484 18.95 31.45 28.27
CA GLN A 484 18.89 29.98 28.31
C GLN A 484 20.27 29.33 28.13
N LYS A 485 21.13 29.90 27.28
CA LYS A 485 22.51 29.45 27.13
C LYS A 485 23.32 29.56 28.43
N ARG A 486 23.12 30.63 29.20
CA ARG A 486 23.79 30.82 30.50
C ARG A 486 23.27 29.83 31.54
N ASP A 487 21.96 29.69 31.65
CA ASP A 487 21.32 28.77 32.60
C ASP A 487 21.72 27.30 32.33
N ILE A 488 21.88 26.91 31.05
CA ILE A 488 22.39 25.58 30.66
C ILE A 488 23.86 25.39 31.02
N LEU A 489 24.68 26.43 30.87
CA LEU A 489 26.11 26.37 31.17
C LEU A 489 26.36 26.26 32.67
N GLU A 490 25.54 26.96 33.47
CA GLU A 490 25.54 26.88 34.93
C GLU A 490 25.06 25.49 35.41
N ALA A 491 24.03 24.92 34.78
CA ALA A 491 23.54 23.55 35.05
C ALA A 491 24.57 22.45 34.69
N LEU A 492 25.38 22.65 33.65
CA LEU A 492 26.49 21.75 33.31
C LEU A 492 27.59 21.77 34.37
N GLN A 493 27.84 22.92 35.01
CA GLN A 493 28.84 23.08 36.05
C GLN A 493 28.35 22.58 37.42
N SER A 494 27.05 22.71 37.72
CA SER A 494 26.46 22.26 39.00
C SER A 494 26.00 20.80 39.03
N GLY A 495 25.95 20.12 37.87
CA GLY A 495 25.50 18.73 37.75
C GLY A 495 23.98 18.53 37.86
N SER A 496 23.19 19.62 37.88
CA SER A 496 21.73 19.60 38.09
C SER A 496 20.96 19.92 36.80
N GLY A 497 19.85 19.22 36.54
CA GLY A 497 19.00 19.48 35.36
C GLY A 497 18.44 20.91 35.28
N VAL A 498 18.12 21.38 34.08
CA VAL A 498 17.75 22.80 33.81
C VAL A 498 16.29 22.94 33.38
N VAL A 499 15.58 23.95 33.92
CA VAL A 499 14.20 24.27 33.51
C VAL A 499 14.21 25.33 32.42
N VAL A 500 13.77 24.99 31.22
CA VAL A 500 13.73 25.92 30.08
C VAL A 500 12.32 26.47 29.90
N LYS A 501 12.21 27.79 29.82
CA LYS A 501 10.97 28.50 29.50
C LYS A 501 11.06 29.10 28.09
N PRO A 502 10.10 28.82 27.19
CA PRO A 502 10.10 29.41 25.85
C PRO A 502 9.75 30.91 25.93
N THR A 503 10.46 31.74 25.15
CA THR A 503 10.16 33.18 25.03
C THR A 503 9.18 33.45 23.88
N LYS A 504 8.46 34.58 23.94
CA LYS A 504 7.44 34.96 22.94
C LYS A 504 7.99 35.03 21.49
N THR A 505 9.29 35.24 21.33
CA THR A 505 10.00 35.29 20.04
C THR A 505 10.46 33.94 19.50
N GLN A 506 10.30 32.84 20.25
CA GLN A 506 10.70 31.47 19.85
C GLN A 506 9.51 30.62 19.35
N SER A 507 8.41 31.23 18.89
CA SER A 507 7.21 30.50 18.45
C SER A 507 7.23 30.16 16.96
N GLY A 508 7.25 28.86 16.66
CA GLY A 508 7.16 28.28 15.31
C GLY A 508 8.19 27.16 15.13
N GLY A 509 7.76 25.90 15.06
CA GLY A 509 8.60 24.70 14.86
C GLY A 509 9.59 24.35 15.98
N PHE A 510 10.12 25.35 16.67
CA PHE A 510 11.20 25.29 17.65
C PHE A 510 11.00 24.24 18.75
N LEU A 511 9.81 24.19 19.37
CA LEU A 511 9.54 23.22 20.44
C LEU A 511 9.49 21.78 19.92
N GLY A 512 9.00 21.57 18.69
CA GLY A 512 9.00 20.25 18.05
C GLY A 512 10.42 19.78 17.73
N THR A 513 11.24 20.68 17.15
CA THR A 513 12.63 20.39 16.79
C THR A 513 13.50 20.18 18.03
N LEU A 514 13.35 21.01 19.07
CA LEU A 514 14.12 20.90 20.30
C LEU A 514 13.80 19.60 21.05
N LEU A 515 12.51 19.25 21.21
CA LEU A 515 12.08 18.03 21.89
C LEU A 515 12.44 16.75 21.11
N ALA A 516 12.31 16.78 19.78
CA ALA A 516 12.75 15.68 18.92
C ALA A 516 14.26 15.46 19.02
N SER A 517 15.07 16.53 19.08
CA SER A 517 16.53 16.43 19.16
C SER A 517 17.07 15.82 20.46
N ILE A 518 16.32 15.96 21.57
CA ILE A 518 16.71 15.41 22.89
C ILE A 518 16.05 14.05 23.18
N GLY A 519 15.17 13.57 22.30
CA GLY A 519 14.49 12.28 22.42
C GLY A 519 13.58 12.17 23.64
N ILE A 520 13.01 13.29 24.10
CA ILE A 520 12.00 13.27 25.18
C ILE A 520 10.63 13.01 24.54
N PRO A 521 10.03 11.82 24.71
CA PRO A 521 8.62 11.64 24.38
C PRO A 521 7.78 12.56 25.26
N LEU A 522 6.78 13.22 24.69
CA LEU A 522 5.76 13.95 25.43
C LEU A 522 5.13 12.97 26.44
N VAL A 523 5.59 13.00 27.69
CA VAL A 523 5.05 12.12 28.72
C VAL A 523 3.61 12.54 28.98
N LEU A 524 2.71 11.66 28.52
CA LEU A 524 1.26 11.66 28.61
C LEU A 524 0.72 11.55 30.05
N LYS A 525 1.44 12.03 31.08
CA LYS A 525 0.99 11.95 32.49
C LYS A 525 0.02 13.06 32.90
N ALA A 526 -0.22 14.06 32.05
CA ALA A 526 -1.30 15.03 32.25
C ALA A 526 -2.67 14.53 31.74
N LEU A 527 -2.74 13.36 31.11
CA LEU A 527 -3.96 12.77 30.53
C LEU A 527 -4.51 11.56 31.29
N THR A 528 -3.83 11.09 32.34
CA THR A 528 -4.44 10.18 33.30
C THR A 528 -5.07 10.99 34.42
N GLY A 529 -6.33 11.38 34.22
CA GLY A 529 -7.16 12.01 35.25
C GLY A 529 -7.36 11.06 36.44
N ARG A 530 -6.46 11.12 37.41
CA ARG A 530 -6.68 10.68 38.80
C ARG A 530 -6.02 11.70 39.72
N GLY A 531 -6.75 12.79 39.96
CA GLY A 531 -6.66 13.50 41.23
C GLY A 531 -7.50 12.75 42.27
N LEU A 532 -6.95 12.64 43.47
CA LEU A 532 -7.56 12.06 44.67
C LEU A 532 -8.97 12.63 44.99
N HIS A 533 -9.99 11.76 45.14
CA HIS A 533 -10.94 11.61 46.28
C HIS A 533 -12.37 11.13 45.89
N VAL A 534 -12.77 10.09 46.64
CA VAL A 534 -14.09 9.70 47.21
C VAL A 534 -15.26 9.27 46.29
N GLU A 535 -15.78 8.12 46.71
CA GLU A 535 -16.80 7.22 46.19
C GLU A 535 -18.25 7.74 46.30
N GLN A 536 -19.12 7.41 45.33
CA GLN A 536 -20.52 7.03 45.54
C GLN A 536 -21.17 6.49 44.25
N SER A 537 -22.12 5.57 44.42
CA SER A 537 -22.49 4.48 43.51
C SER A 537 -23.92 4.56 42.93
N ARG A 538 -24.17 3.94 41.75
CA ARG A 538 -25.26 2.95 41.43
C ARG A 538 -25.51 2.73 39.90
N PRO A 539 -25.97 1.54 39.45
CA PRO A 539 -26.03 1.14 38.03
C PRO A 539 -27.46 0.98 37.44
N ARG A 540 -27.60 0.96 36.11
CA ARG A 540 -28.76 0.34 35.41
C ARG A 540 -28.33 -0.42 34.13
N ARG A 541 -28.85 -1.65 33.99
CA ARG A 541 -28.63 -2.65 32.92
C ARG A 541 -29.59 -2.45 31.73
N SER A 542 -29.21 -2.93 30.54
CA SER A 542 -30.14 -3.37 29.48
C SER A 542 -29.56 -4.55 28.68
N ILE A 543 -30.43 -5.47 28.26
CA ILE A 543 -30.17 -6.82 27.71
C ILE A 543 -30.54 -6.85 26.21
N PRO A 544 -29.85 -7.61 25.34
CA PRO A 544 -30.22 -7.80 23.94
C PRO A 544 -31.16 -9.01 23.71
N VAL A 545 -31.99 -8.95 22.66
CA VAL A 545 -32.80 -10.07 22.15
C VAL A 545 -32.69 -10.16 20.63
N TYR A 546 -32.64 -11.39 20.12
CA TYR A 546 -32.43 -11.77 18.72
C TYR A 546 -33.52 -12.77 18.31
N VAL A 547 -34.21 -12.60 17.19
CA VAL A 547 -34.87 -13.70 16.43
C VAL A 547 -35.31 -13.18 15.03
N PRO A 548 -35.68 -14.06 14.08
CA PRO A 548 -34.86 -14.73 13.07
C PRO A 548 -35.01 -14.15 11.65
#